data_AF-A0A535ZZ35-F1
#
_entry.id   AF-A0A535ZZ35-F1
#
_cell.length_a   1.000
_cell.length_b   1.000
_cell.length_c   1.000
_cell.angle_alpha   90.00
_cell.angle_beta   90.00
_cell.angle_gamma   90.00
#
_symmetry.space_group_name_H-M   'P 1'
#
loop_
_entity.id
_entity.type
_entity.pdbx_description
1 polymer ?
#
loop_
_entity_poly.entity_id
_entity_poly.type
_entity_poly.pdbx_seq_one_letter_code
_entity_poly.pdbx_strand_id
1 'polypeptide(L)' 'QPIRSSPDLAVLISCVGRKLVLKQHIDEEVKGVRAVLGERAVLTGFYSYGEISPFTPGATCKLHNQTMTITTFSER' A
#
# COMPACT_ATOMS: atom_id res chain seq x y z
N GLN A 1 -6.57 0.83 -13.36
CA GLN A 1 -7.70 1.72 -13.64
C GLN A 1 -7.37 3.09 -13.05
N PRO A 2 -7.69 4.21 -13.71
CA PRO A 2 -7.49 5.52 -13.11
C PRO A 2 -8.40 5.67 -11.88
N ILE A 3 -7.85 6.27 -10.82
CA ILE A 3 -8.59 6.56 -9.58
C ILE A 3 -9.66 7.61 -9.91
N ARG A 4 -10.94 7.26 -9.71
CA ARG A 4 -12.10 8.04 -10.20
C ARG A 4 -12.37 9.33 -9.41
N SER A 5 -11.78 9.48 -8.22
CA SER A 5 -11.87 10.66 -7.34
C SER A 5 -10.53 10.86 -6.64
N SER A 6 -10.05 12.10 -6.51
CA SER A 6 -8.81 12.36 -5.77
C SER A 6 -8.98 11.91 -4.30
N PRO A 7 -8.19 10.94 -3.81
CA PRO A 7 -8.35 10.45 -2.44
C PRO A 7 -7.90 11.51 -1.43
N ASP A 8 -8.56 11.53 -0.27
CA ASP A 8 -8.20 12.41 0.83
C ASP A 8 -7.22 11.72 1.80
N LEU A 9 -7.27 10.38 1.87
CA LEU A 9 -6.36 9.55 2.67
C LEU A 9 -5.96 8.30 1.88
N ALA A 10 -4.68 7.93 1.95
CA ALA A 10 -4.21 6.62 1.53
C ALA A 10 -3.38 5.95 2.63
N VAL A 11 -3.74 4.71 2.95
CA VAL A 11 -3.05 3.85 3.91
C VAL A 11 -2.16 2.87 3.15
N LEU A 12 -0.85 2.98 3.35
CA LEU A 12 0.18 2.19 2.69
C LEU A 12 0.66 1.09 3.64
N ILE A 13 0.40 -0.17 3.31
CA ILE A 13 0.87 -1.32 4.09
C ILE A 13 1.90 -2.04 3.24
N SER A 14 3.18 -1.88 3.58
CA SER A 14 4.29 -2.48 2.84
C SER A 14 4.78 -3.75 3.53
N CYS A 15 5.04 -4.81 2.78
CA CYS A 15 5.69 -5.99 3.32
C CYS A 15 7.08 -5.62 3.83
N VAL A 16 7.42 -6.01 5.06
CA VAL A 16 8.74 -5.75 5.66
C VAL A 16 9.91 -6.31 4.83
N GLY A 17 9.70 -7.36 4.04
CA GLY A 17 10.70 -7.86 3.09
C GLY A 17 11.14 -6.78 2.10
N ARG A 18 10.23 -5.89 1.68
CA ARG A 18 10.55 -4.76 0.80
C ARG A 18 11.43 -3.75 1.51
N LYS A 19 11.15 -3.45 2.79
CA LYS A 19 12.01 -2.59 3.63
C LYS A 19 13.45 -3.10 3.65
N LEU A 20 13.63 -4.40 3.84
CA LEU A 20 14.95 -5.04 3.94
C LEU A 20 15.71 -5.02 2.59
N VAL A 21 14.99 -5.17 1.48
CA VAL A 21 15.57 -5.14 0.12
C VAL A 21 15.91 -3.72 -0.31
N LEU A 22 14.98 -2.77 -0.12
CA LEU A 22 15.12 -1.39 -0.61
C LEU A 22 16.10 -0.55 0.21
N LYS A 23 16.26 -0.83 1.52
CA LYS A 23 17.20 -0.14 2.41
C LYS A 23 17.11 1.39 2.30
N GLN A 24 18.08 2.06 1.67
CA GLN A 24 18.13 3.51 1.52
C GLN A 24 17.09 4.04 0.51
N HIS A 25 16.54 3.18 -0.35
CA HIS A 25 15.55 3.53 -1.37
C HIS A 25 14.10 3.40 -0.87
N ILE A 26 13.89 3.21 0.43
CA ILE A 26 12.54 3.15 1.01
C ILE A 26 11.74 4.42 0.67
N ASP A 27 12.36 5.59 0.73
CA ASP A 27 11.67 6.85 0.47
C ASP A 27 11.18 6.96 -0.97
N GLU A 28 11.86 6.31 -1.92
CA GLU A 28 11.46 6.29 -3.33
C GLU A 28 10.15 5.52 -3.54
N GLU A 29 9.90 4.47 -2.74
CA GLU A 29 8.62 3.75 -2.77
C GLU A 29 7.46 4.68 -2.42
N VAL A 30 7.60 5.44 -1.32
CA VAL A 30 6.56 6.37 -0.86
C VAL A 30 6.40 7.54 -1.84
N LYS A 31 7.51 8.08 -2.38
CA LYS A 31 7.50 9.13 -3.41
C LYS A 31 6.84 8.66 -4.70
N GLY A 32 7.03 7.40 -5.10
CA GLY A 32 6.36 6.80 -6.24
C GLY A 32 4.84 6.78 -6.06
N VAL A 33 4.35 6.42 -4.87
CA VAL A 33 2.93 6.50 -4.54
C VAL A 33 2.42 7.94 -4.57
N ARG A 34 3.16 8.88 -3.97
CA ARG A 34 2.83 10.31 -3.99
C ARG A 34 2.70 10.86 -5.41
N ALA A 35 3.62 10.51 -6.31
CA ALA A 35 3.59 10.95 -7.70
C ALA A 35 2.33 10.48 -8.46
N VAL A 36 1.77 9.32 -8.09
CA VAL A 36 0.56 8.77 -8.69
C VAL A 36 -0.72 9.34 -8.05
N LEU A 37 -0.74 9.48 -6.72
CA LEU A 37 -1.94 9.94 -5.99
C LEU A 37 -2.08 11.47 -5.93
N GLY A 38 -1.02 12.21 -6.24
CA GLY A 38 -0.96 13.66 -6.14
C GLY A 38 -0.81 14.16 -4.69
N GLU A 39 -0.80 15.49 -4.52
CA GLU A 39 -0.50 16.13 -3.23
C GLU A 39 -1.68 16.20 -2.26
N ARG A 40 -2.92 16.06 -2.74
CA ARG A 40 -4.12 16.18 -1.90
C ARG A 40 -4.20 15.10 -0.82
N ALA A 41 -3.89 13.86 -1.19
CA ALA A 41 -4.07 12.73 -0.28
C ALA A 41 -3.09 12.79 0.89
N VAL A 42 -3.56 12.65 2.12
CA VAL A 42 -2.67 12.35 3.24
C VAL A 42 -2.16 10.92 3.07
N LEU A 43 -0.85 10.71 3.12
CA LEU A 43 -0.25 9.38 3.08
C LEU A 43 0.13 8.97 4.50
N THR A 44 -0.30 7.78 4.91
CA THR A 44 0.09 7.17 6.18
C THR A 44 0.26 5.67 5.97
N GLY A 45 0.91 4.97 6.90
CA GLY A 45 1.18 3.56 6.70
C GLY A 45 2.15 2.95 7.68
N PHE A 46 2.41 1.65 7.50
CA PHE A 46 3.35 0.88 8.29
C PHE A 46 3.85 -0.36 7.53
N TYR A 47 4.87 -1.02 8.08
CA TYR A 47 5.38 -2.28 7.56
C TYR A 47 4.77 -3.47 8.29
N SER A 48 4.47 -4.54 7.56
CA SER A 48 3.85 -5.75 8.12
C SER A 48 4.52 -7.04 7.63
N TYR A 49 4.41 -8.11 8.43
CA TYR A 49 4.68 -9.51 8.05
C TYR A 49 3.39 -10.23 7.61
N GLY A 50 2.34 -9.48 7.25
CA GLY A 50 0.98 -9.98 7.09
C GLY A 50 0.76 -10.89 5.89
N GLU A 51 -0.30 -11.69 6.01
CA GLU A 51 -0.85 -12.52 4.94
C GLU A 51 -2.04 -11.82 4.27
N ILE A 52 -2.26 -12.10 2.99
CA ILE A 52 -3.45 -11.60 2.27
C ILE A 52 -4.51 -12.69 2.31
N SER A 53 -5.70 -12.34 2.80
CA SER A 53 -6.86 -13.22 2.73
C SER A 53 -7.40 -13.27 1.31
N PRO A 54 -7.65 -14.46 0.76
CA PRO A 54 -8.40 -14.60 -0.48
C PRO A 54 -9.86 -14.15 -0.29
N PHE A 55 -10.53 -13.82 -1.40
CA PHE A 55 -11.96 -13.49 -1.41
C PHE A 55 -12.86 -14.72 -1.24
N THR A 56 -12.32 -15.92 -1.43
CA THR A 56 -13.06 -17.18 -1.29
C THR A 56 -13.18 -17.55 0.19
N PRO A 57 -14.40 -17.70 0.74
CA PRO A 57 -14.60 -18.11 2.13
C PRO A 57 -13.92 -19.46 2.41
N GLY A 58 -13.22 -19.56 3.55
CA GLY A 58 -12.55 -20.78 3.98
C GLY A 58 -11.22 -21.10 3.26
N ALA A 59 -10.82 -20.31 2.26
CA ALA A 59 -9.51 -20.47 1.65
C ALA A 59 -8.40 -19.91 2.56
N THR A 60 -7.25 -20.57 2.55
CA THR A 60 -6.11 -20.21 3.41
C THR A 60 -5.49 -18.88 2.98
N CYS A 61 -5.25 -18.00 3.95
CA CYS A 61 -4.41 -16.82 3.77
C CYS A 61 -3.00 -17.23 3.30
N LYS A 62 -2.35 -16.34 2.54
CA LYS A 62 -1.00 -16.59 2.02
C LYS A 62 -0.07 -15.42 2.28
N LEU A 63 1.19 -15.74 2.55
CA LEU A 63 2.26 -14.76 2.58
C LEU A 63 2.60 -14.34 1.15
N HIS A 64 2.25 -13.10 0.83
CA HIS A 64 2.66 -12.43 -0.40
C HIS A 64 3.83 -11.52 -0.08
N ASN A 65 4.99 -12.14 0.12
CA ASN A 65 6.23 -11.41 0.30
C ASN A 65 6.45 -10.50 -0.93
N GLN A 66 7.03 -9.32 -0.70
CA GLN A 66 7.34 -8.35 -1.76
C GLN A 66 6.13 -7.56 -2.30
N THR A 67 4.98 -7.60 -1.62
CA THR A 67 3.81 -6.79 -1.97
C THR A 67 3.67 -5.55 -1.08
N MET A 68 3.07 -4.48 -1.63
CA MET A 68 2.50 -3.36 -0.89
C MET A 68 1.01 -3.30 -1.21
N THR A 69 0.17 -3.05 -0.20
CA THR A 69 -1.25 -2.76 -0.37
C THR A 69 -1.48 -1.27 -0.12
N ILE A 70 -2.25 -0.65 -1.00
CA ILE A 70 -2.61 0.76 -0.92
C ILE A 70 -4.14 0.84 -0.85
N THR A 71 -4.66 1.31 0.28
CA THR A 71 -6.09 1.53 0.47
C THR A 71 -6.37 3.02 0.47
N THR A 72 -7.18 3.48 -0.47
CA THR A 72 -7.53 4.89 -0.63
C THR A 72 -8.95 5.15 -0.13
N PHE A 73 -9.14 6.27 0.57
CA PHE A 73 -10.42 6.77 1.05
C PHE A 73 -10.72 8.12 0.41
N SER A 74 -11.98 8.35 0.08
CA SER A 74 -12.50 9.63 -0.37
C SER A 74 -13.93 9.77 0.12
N GLU A 75 -14.29 10.94 0.62
CA GLU A 75 -15.69 11.28 0.90
C GLU A 75 -16.30 12.02 -0.30
N ARG A 76 -17.62 11.95 -0.45
CA ARG A 76 -18.39 12.71 -1.43
C ARG A 76 -19.31 13.67 -0.71
#